data_AF-A0A938WX75-F1
#
_entry.id   AF-A0A938WX75-F1
#
_cell.length_a   1.000
_cell.length_b   1.000
_cell.length_c   1.000
_cell.angle_alpha   90.00
_cell.angle_beta   90.00
_cell.angle_gamma   90.00
#
_symmetry.space_group_name_H-M   'P 1'
#
loop_
_entity.id
_entity.type
_entity.pdbx_description
1 polymer ?
#
loop_
_entity_poly.entity_id
_entity_poly.type
_entity_poly.pdbx_seq_one_letter_code
_entity_poly.pdbx_strand_id
1 'polypeptide(L)' 'MIRYHFNITIGGIKLNVNVNANNQQTAYGKVKRLYPMATNIHLTRTERLWNQGML' A
#
# COMPACT_ATOMS: atom_id res chain seq x y z
N MET A 1 6.84 11.73 3.20
CA MET A 1 6.29 10.70 2.29
C MET A 1 5.47 9.71 3.11
N ILE A 2 4.38 9.14 2.62
CA ILE A 2 3.53 8.23 3.43
C ILE A 2 3.65 6.80 2.88
N ARG A 3 3.93 5.83 3.74
CA ARG A 3 3.91 4.40 3.43
C ARG A 3 2.54 3.84 3.78
N TYR A 4 1.86 3.27 2.79
CA TYR A 4 0.56 2.65 2.94
C TYR A 4 0.73 1.13 2.84
N HIS A 5 0.13 0.40 3.78
CA HIS A 5 0.14 -1.06 3.84
C HIS A 5 -1.23 -1.59 3.44
N PHE A 6 -1.23 -2.57 2.54
CA PHE A 6 -2.42 -3.20 2.02
C PHE A 6 -2.33 -4.70 2.20
N ASN A 7 -3.46 -5.30 2.56
CA ASN A 7 -3.65 -6.74 2.41
C ASN A 7 -4.37 -6.95 1.07
N ILE A 8 -3.75 -7.74 0.21
CA ILE A 8 -4.31 -8.09 -1.09
C ILE A 8 -4.56 -9.59 -1.16
N THR A 9 -5.55 -9.98 -1.96
CA THR A 9 -5.81 -11.40 -2.26
C THR A 9 -5.60 -11.64 -3.74
N ILE A 10 -4.71 -12.57 -4.09
CA ILE A 10 -4.46 -12.99 -5.48
C ILE A 10 -4.69 -14.50 -5.56
N GLY A 11 -5.64 -14.95 -6.38
CA GLY A 11 -5.92 -16.37 -6.55
C GLY A 11 -6.23 -17.13 -5.25
N GLY A 12 -6.84 -16.46 -4.26
CA GLY A 12 -7.13 -17.03 -2.93
C GLY A 12 -5.99 -16.90 -1.90
N ILE A 13 -4.79 -16.47 -2.32
CA ILE A 13 -3.64 -16.26 -1.43
C ILE A 13 -3.64 -14.82 -0.92
N LYS A 14 -3.51 -14.65 0.39
CA LYS A 14 -3.39 -13.33 1.04
C LYS A 14 -1.93 -12.89 1.11
N LEU A 15 -1.66 -11.67 0.67
CA LEU A 15 -0.34 -11.04 0.68
C LEU A 15 -0.41 -9.68 1.35
N ASN A 16 0.61 -9.33 2.11
CA ASN A 16 0.77 -8.00 2.69
C ASN A 16 1.78 -7.23 1.84
N VAL A 17 1.36 -6.10 1.28
CA VAL A 17 2.19 -5.27 0.42
C VAL A 17 2.19 -3.85 0.95
N ASN A 18 3.27 -3.12 0.74
CA ASN A 18 3.33 -1.71 1.05
C ASN A 18 3.77 -0.89 -0.15
N VAL A 19 3.25 0.33 -0.24
CA VAL A 19 3.61 1.29 -1.28
C VAL A 19 3.74 2.67 -0.67
N ASN A 20 4.72 3.41 -1.13
CA ASN A 20 4.87 4.81 -0.74
C ASN A 20 4.09 5.72 -1.71
N ALA A 21 3.29 6.63 -1.17
CA ALA A 21 2.52 7.60 -1.94
C ALA A 21 2.29 8.90 -1.14
N ASN A 22 1.82 9.94 -1.83
CA ASN A 22 1.48 11.22 -1.20
C ASN A 22 0.07 11.19 -0.58
N ASN A 23 -0.82 10.33 -1.09
CA ASN A 23 -2.17 10.15 -0.60
C ASN A 23 -2.64 8.70 -0.84
N GLN A 24 -3.72 8.30 -0.17
CA GLN A 24 -4.28 6.96 -0.21
C GLN A 24 -4.79 6.57 -1.61
N GLN A 25 -5.37 7.50 -2.37
CA GLN A 25 -5.89 7.22 -3.70
C GLN A 25 -4.76 6.83 -4.67
N THR A 26 -3.65 7.54 -4.62
CA THR A 26 -2.44 7.24 -5.40
C THR A 26 -1.84 5.91 -4.95
N ALA A 27 -1.82 5.64 -3.64
CA ALA A 27 -1.35 4.36 -3.10
C ALA A 27 -2.17 3.18 -3.63
N TYR A 28 -3.50 3.27 -3.55
CA TYR A 28 -4.42 2.26 -4.07
C TYR A 28 -4.24 2.05 -5.57
N GLY A 29 -4.13 3.14 -6.35
CA GLY A 29 -3.86 3.07 -7.79
C GLY A 29 -2.56 2.35 -8.13
N LYS A 30 -1.49 2.57 -7.33
CA LYS A 30 -0.22 1.84 -7.49
C LYS A 30 -0.40 0.35 -7.19
N VAL A 31 -1.06 -0.02 -6.09
CA VAL A 31 -1.32 -1.44 -5.75
C VAL A 31 -2.13 -2.12 -6.85
N LYS A 32 -3.18 -1.48 -7.35
CA LYS A 32 -4.01 -2.02 -8.45
C LYS A 32 -3.23 -2.19 -9.76
N ARG A 33 -2.27 -1.31 -10.06
CA ARG A 33 -1.40 -1.45 -11.25
C ARG A 33 -0.36 -2.55 -11.09
N LEU A 34 0.19 -2.73 -9.90
CA LEU A 34 1.18 -3.78 -9.60
C LEU A 34 0.55 -5.17 -9.52
N TYR A 35 -0.66 -5.24 -8.96
CA TYR A 35 -1.40 -6.48 -8.75
C TYR A 35 -2.79 -6.37 -9.40
N PRO A 36 -2.88 -6.30 -10.74
CA PRO A 36 -4.16 -6.14 -11.43
C PRO A 36 -5.11 -7.33 -11.22
N MET A 37 -4.57 -8.49 -10.86
CA MET A 37 -5.33 -9.71 -10.56
C MET A 37 -5.76 -9.80 -9.08
N ALA A 38 -5.47 -8.79 -8.25
CA ALA A 38 -5.91 -8.77 -6.87
C ALA A 38 -7.44 -8.61 -6.80
N THR A 39 -8.14 -9.58 -6.22
CA THR A 39 -9.61 -9.57 -6.09
C THR A 39 -10.08 -8.82 -4.86
N ASN A 40 -9.21 -8.67 -3.86
CA ASN A 40 -9.42 -7.81 -2.71
C ASN A 40 -8.17 -6.97 -2.48
N ILE A 41 -8.35 -5.68 -2.21
CA ILE A 41 -7.30 -4.74 -1.83
C ILE A 41 -7.84 -3.94 -0.65
N HIS A 42 -7.32 -4.21 0.55
CA HIS A 42 -7.76 -3.55 1.78
C HIS A 42 -6.59 -2.80 2.40
N LEU A 43 -6.76 -1.50 2.64
CA LEU A 43 -5.76 -0.71 3.36
C LEU A 43 -5.80 -1.08 4.85
N THR A 44 -4.68 -1.57 5.38
CA THR A 44 -4.60 -2.01 6.77
C THR A 44 -3.87 -1.03 7.67
N ARG A 45 -2.88 -0.31 7.15
CA ARG A 45 -2.11 0.65 7.94
C ARG A 45 -1.57 1.77 7.08
N THR A 46 -1.47 2.95 7.68
CA THR A 46 -0.80 4.11 7.09
C THR A 46 0.31 4.56 8.03
N GLU A 47 1.52 4.75 7.50
CA GLU A 47 2.68 5.21 8.24
C GLU A 47 3.24 6.45 7.58
N ARG A 48 3.31 7.55 8.32
CA ARG A 48 3.99 8.75 7.84
C ARG A 48 5.49 8.52 8.01
N LEU A 49 6.22 8.36 6.90
CA LEU A 49 7.68 8.36 6.93
C LEU A 49 8.12 9.78 7.23
N TRP A 50 8.39 10.02 8.51
CA TRP A 50 9.13 11.20 8.96
C TRP A 50 10.59 10.98 8.61
N ASN A 51 11.25 11.99 8.04
CA ASN A 51 12.70 11.99 7.94
C ASN A 51 13.24 11.97 9.38
N GLN A 52 13.65 10.80 9.89
CA GLN A 52 14.37 10.65 11.18
C GLN A 52 15.79 11.25 11.12
N GLY A 53 16.01 12.32 10.35
CA GLY A 53 17.32 12.91 10.08
C GLY A 53 17.35 14.44 10.19
N MET A 54 16.40 15.04 10.92
CA MET A 54 16.50 16.44 11.35
C MET A 54 16.39 16.48 12.88
N LEU A 55 17.44 16.00 13.53
CA LEU A 55 17.84 16.42 14.87
C LEU A 55 19.15 17.21 14.71
#